data_AF-A0A821UPX2-F1
#
_entry.id   AF-A0A821UPX2-F1
#
_cell.length_a   1.000
_cell.length_b   1.000
_cell.length_c   1.000
_cell.angle_alpha   90.00
_cell.angle_beta   90.00
_cell.angle_gamma   90.00
#
_symmetry.space_group_name_H-M   'P 1'
#
loop_
_entity.id
_entity.type
_entity.pdbx_description
1 polymer ?
#
loop_
_entity_poly.entity_id
_entity_poly.type
_entity_poly.pdbx_seq_one_letter_code
_entity_poly.pdbx_strand_id
1 'polypeptide(L)'
;MGQSVHVMPIAWTGIAASLLPVGRIVHSRFKLHVPILETSTSSIRPHSKEAEDIKKTEVFIWDEALMAPSYALKAVDILLRDIMNINLPFGGKMMVLGGDFRQVLPVIRFANRSDLIAASLKSSDLWSYFNVMHLNYNMRTGEQDQVKKNSRNG
;
A
#
# COMPACT_ATOMS: atom_id res chain seq x y z
N MET A 1 -3.06 27.86 14.13
CA MET A 1 -3.51 27.41 12.80
C MET A 1 -3.03 25.98 12.65
N GLY A 2 -3.92 24.99 12.74
CA GLY A 2 -3.51 23.59 12.59
C GLY A 2 -3.08 23.37 11.15
N GLN A 3 -1.85 22.90 10.92
CA GLN A 3 -1.44 22.41 9.60
C GLN A 3 -2.31 21.20 9.29
N SER A 4 -3.28 21.38 8.38
CA SER A 4 -4.08 20.28 7.85
C SER A 4 -3.18 19.44 6.95
N VAL A 5 -2.61 18.37 7.51
CA VAL A 5 -1.83 17.40 6.73
C VAL A 5 -2.77 16.74 5.73
N HIS A 6 -2.45 16.80 4.43
CA HIS A 6 -3.29 16.16 3.42
C HIS A 6 -2.97 14.68 3.32
N VAL A 7 -3.85 13.86 3.90
CA VAL A 7 -3.74 12.40 3.92
C VAL A 7 -4.62 11.78 2.85
N MET A 8 -4.06 10.83 2.09
CA MET A 8 -4.79 10.08 1.08
C MET A 8 -4.88 8.60 1.46
N PRO A 9 -6.04 8.16 1.98
CA PRO A 9 -6.30 6.75 2.23
C PRO A 9 -6.63 6.03 0.92
N ILE A 10 -5.95 4.92 0.67
CA ILE A 10 -6.12 4.06 -0.49
C ILE A 10 -6.12 2.60 -0.06
N ALA A 11 -6.73 1.72 -0.84
CA ALA A 11 -6.65 0.29 -0.60
C ALA A 11 -6.55 -0.51 -1.90
N TRP A 12 -6.05 -1.75 -1.81
CA TRP A 12 -5.95 -2.62 -2.99
C TRP A 12 -7.32 -3.11 -3.48
N THR A 13 -8.21 -3.48 -2.57
CA THR A 13 -9.55 -3.99 -2.89
C THR A 13 -10.64 -2.93 -2.71
N GLY A 14 -11.75 -3.09 -3.44
CA GLY A 14 -12.90 -2.19 -3.33
C GLY A 14 -13.56 -2.21 -1.95
N ILE A 15 -13.64 -3.38 -1.30
CA ILE A 15 -14.24 -3.51 0.03
C ILE A 15 -13.42 -2.75 1.07
N ALA A 16 -12.08 -2.93 1.07
CA ALA A 16 -11.20 -2.21 1.97
C ALA A 16 -11.26 -0.70 1.74
N ALA A 17 -11.27 -0.26 0.47
CA ALA A 17 -11.36 1.16 0.14
C ALA A 17 -12.64 1.81 0.68
N SER A 18 -13.78 1.12 0.63
CA SER A 18 -15.06 1.61 1.16
C SER A 18 -15.10 1.75 2.68
N LEU A 19 -14.22 1.05 3.40
CA LEU A 19 -14.12 1.14 4.87
C LEU A 19 -13.25 2.32 5.33
N LEU A 20 -12.45 2.89 4.42
CA LEU A 20 -11.61 4.04 4.71
C LEU A 20 -12.40 5.35 4.50
N PRO A 21 -12.25 6.36 5.39
CA PRO A 21 -12.85 7.67 5.19
C PRO A 21 -12.37 8.30 3.89
N VAL A 22 -13.28 8.54 2.94
CA VAL A 22 -12.94 9.08 1.59
C VAL A 22 -11.95 8.17 0.82
N GLY A 23 -11.92 6.88 1.15
CA GLY A 23 -11.01 5.90 0.55
C GLY A 23 -11.24 5.69 -0.94
N ARG A 24 -10.17 5.36 -1.65
CA ARG A 24 -10.22 4.96 -3.07
C ARG A 24 -9.37 3.74 -3.33
N ILE A 25 -9.73 3.00 -4.37
CA ILE A 25 -8.93 1.87 -4.84
C ILE A 25 -7.64 2.40 -5.48
N VAL A 26 -6.51 1.77 -5.20
CA VAL A 26 -5.18 2.12 -5.75
C VAL A 26 -5.22 2.24 -7.27
N HIS A 27 -5.81 1.25 -7.95
CA HIS A 27 -5.96 1.24 -9.40
C HIS A 27 -6.67 2.48 -9.93
N SER A 28 -7.79 2.88 -9.32
CA SER A 28 -8.56 4.03 -9.80
C SER A 28 -7.91 5.35 -9.42
N ARG A 29 -7.26 5.42 -8.24
CA ARG A 29 -6.59 6.62 -7.76
C ARG A 29 -5.35 6.96 -8.57
N PHE A 30 -4.54 5.97 -8.91
CA PHE A 30 -3.31 6.15 -9.69
C PHE A 30 -3.47 5.79 -11.16
N LYS A 31 -4.67 5.47 -11.64
CA LYS A 31 -4.95 5.06 -13.03
C LYS A 31 -3.98 3.98 -13.54
N LEU A 32 -3.75 2.97 -12.70
CA LEU A 32 -2.92 1.82 -13.04
C LEU A 32 -3.68 0.91 -14.01
N HIS A 33 -2.98 0.42 -15.03
CA HIS A 33 -3.55 -0.50 -16.01
C HIS A 33 -4.01 -1.82 -15.37
N VAL A 34 -5.06 -2.42 -15.94
CA VAL A 34 -5.59 -3.74 -15.56
C VAL A 34 -5.58 -4.62 -16.82
N PRO A 35 -4.87 -5.75 -16.84
CA PRO A 35 -4.05 -6.30 -15.76
C PRO A 35 -2.80 -5.45 -15.50
N ILE A 36 -2.32 -5.49 -14.26
CA ILE A 36 -1.06 -4.87 -13.90
C ILE A 36 0.08 -5.87 -14.08
N LEU A 37 1.13 -5.44 -14.78
CA LEU A 37 2.30 -6.23 -15.17
C LEU A 37 3.56 -5.56 -14.62
N GLU A 38 4.70 -6.24 -14.70
CA GLU A 38 5.99 -5.74 -14.21
C GLU A 38 6.42 -4.42 -14.87
N THR A 39 6.09 -4.23 -16.14
CA THR A 39 6.37 -3.01 -16.92
C THR A 39 5.24 -1.99 -16.86
N SER A 40 4.16 -2.26 -16.12
CA SER A 40 3.03 -1.34 -16.06
C SER A 40 3.39 -0.05 -15.35
N THR A 41 2.93 1.05 -15.94
CA THR A 41 2.99 2.39 -15.37
C THR A 41 1.59 2.96 -15.22
N SER A 42 1.50 4.14 -14.60
CA SER A 42 0.28 4.93 -14.55
C SER A 42 0.05 5.70 -15.84
N SER A 43 -1.22 5.94 -16.18
CA SER A 43 -1.63 6.82 -17.28
C SER A 43 -1.84 8.29 -16.87
N ILE A 44 -1.58 8.64 -15.60
CA ILE A 44 -1.70 10.02 -15.11
C ILE A 44 -0.62 10.89 -15.76
N ARG A 45 -1.03 12.05 -16.27
CA ARG A 45 -0.13 13.04 -16.88
C ARG A 45 0.31 14.06 -15.81
N PRO A 46 1.57 14.54 -15.79
CA PRO A 46 2.10 15.43 -14.74
C PRO A 46 1.33 16.75 -14.51
N HIS A 47 0.56 17.20 -15.49
CA HIS A 47 -0.25 18.44 -15.46
C HIS A 47 -1.76 18.17 -15.40
N SER A 48 -2.18 16.93 -15.12
CA SER A 48 -3.61 16.63 -14.93
C SER A 48 -4.08 17.05 -13.53
N LYS A 49 -5.39 17.21 -13.37
CA LYS A 49 -6.01 17.48 -12.06
C LYS A 49 -5.67 16.40 -11.02
N GLU A 50 -5.61 15.14 -11.45
CA GLU A 50 -5.20 14.03 -10.58
C GLU A 50 -3.77 14.18 -10.09
N ALA A 51 -2.84 14.63 -10.96
CA ALA A 51 -1.46 14.87 -10.57
C ALA A 51 -1.34 16.03 -9.58
N GLU A 52 -2.12 17.11 -9.75
CA GLU A 52 -2.17 18.21 -8.78
C GLU A 52 -2.68 17.76 -7.41
N ASP A 53 -3.72 16.93 -7.38
CA ASP A 53 -4.26 16.37 -6.14
C ASP A 53 -3.22 15.45 -5.45
N ILE A 54 -2.47 14.66 -6.23
CA ILE A 54 -1.36 13.83 -5.73
C ILE A 54 -0.24 14.72 -5.17
N LYS A 55 0.13 15.81 -5.84
CA LYS A 55 1.17 16.75 -5.38
C LYS A 55 0.86 17.35 -4.02
N LYS A 56 -0.41 17.73 -3.81
CA LYS A 56 -0.90 18.30 -2.54
C LYS A 56 -0.90 17.29 -1.38
N THR A 57 -0.90 15.99 -1.69
CA THR A 57 -0.89 14.93 -0.67
C THR A 57 0.49 14.82 -0.04
N GLU A 58 0.53 14.71 1.28
CA GLU A 58 1.77 14.55 2.06
C GLU A 58 1.97 13.10 2.49
N VAL A 59 0.88 12.44 2.86
CA VAL A 59 0.88 11.06 3.37
C VAL A 59 -0.11 10.21 2.59
N PHE A 60 0.36 9.07 2.09
CA PHE A 60 -0.48 8.02 1.53
C PHE A 60 -0.58 6.88 2.53
N ILE A 61 -1.81 6.52 2.90
CA ILE A 61 -2.08 5.36 3.75
C ILE A 61 -2.67 4.28 2.86
N TRP A 62 -1.90 3.22 2.61
CA TRP A 62 -2.30 2.12 1.76
C TRP A 62 -2.69 0.91 2.61
N ASP A 63 -4.00 0.70 2.75
CA ASP A 63 -4.56 -0.46 3.44
C ASP A 63 -4.64 -1.69 2.51
N GLU A 64 -4.51 -2.87 3.09
CA GLU A 64 -4.38 -4.14 2.34
C GLU A 64 -3.27 -4.10 1.28
N ALA A 65 -2.19 -3.35 1.54
CA ALA A 65 -1.07 -3.22 0.62
C ALA A 65 -0.45 -4.58 0.30
N LEU A 66 -0.41 -5.49 1.28
CA LEU A 66 0.17 -6.83 1.15
C LEU A 66 -0.51 -7.74 0.13
N MET A 67 -1.77 -7.45 -0.21
CA MET A 67 -2.47 -8.13 -1.30
C MET A 67 -2.04 -7.63 -2.68
N ALA A 68 -1.38 -6.47 -2.74
CA ALA A 68 -0.88 -5.88 -3.96
C ALA A 68 0.46 -6.54 -4.36
N PRO A 69 0.65 -6.81 -5.65
CA PRO A 69 1.94 -7.25 -6.15
C PRO A 69 2.99 -6.15 -6.06
N SER A 70 4.26 -6.52 -5.91
CA SER A 70 5.41 -5.61 -5.79
C SER A 70 5.51 -4.61 -6.95
N TYR A 71 5.15 -5.01 -8.16
CA TYR A 71 5.14 -4.14 -9.32
C TYR A 71 4.08 -3.03 -9.24
N ALA A 72 2.99 -3.20 -8.46
CA ALA A 72 2.05 -2.12 -8.18
C ALA A 72 2.70 -1.01 -7.36
N LEU A 73 3.47 -1.38 -6.34
CA LEU A 73 4.22 -0.42 -5.54
C LEU A 73 5.26 0.31 -6.40
N LYS A 74 5.97 -0.42 -7.27
CA LYS A 74 6.95 0.15 -8.20
C LYS A 74 6.32 1.14 -9.17
N ALA A 75 5.15 0.81 -9.75
CA ALA A 75 4.43 1.71 -10.64
C ALA A 75 4.00 3.01 -9.93
N VAL A 76 3.58 2.91 -8.67
CA VAL A 76 3.25 4.09 -7.84
C VAL A 76 4.49 4.91 -7.52
N ASP A 77 5.62 4.28 -7.17
CA ASP A 77 6.89 4.97 -6.92
C ASP A 77 7.37 5.76 -8.15
N ILE A 78 7.40 5.13 -9.33
CA ILE A 78 7.76 5.79 -10.60
C ILE A 78 6.85 7.00 -10.85
N LEU A 79 5.52 6.80 -10.75
CA LEU A 79 4.56 7.88 -10.95
C LEU A 79 4.81 9.05 -9.99
N LEU A 80 5.04 8.78 -8.71
CA LEU A 80 5.25 9.85 -7.72
C LEU A 80 6.55 10.59 -7.97
N ARG A 81 7.63 9.90 -8.37
CA ARG A 81 8.88 10.54 -8.79
C ARG A 81 8.67 11.44 -10.00
N ASP A 82 7.92 10.99 -11.00
CA ASP A 82 7.61 11.74 -12.22
C ASP A 82 6.75 12.98 -11.93
N ILE A 83 5.69 12.81 -11.14
CA ILE A 83 4.79 13.91 -10.76
C ILE A 83 5.55 14.96 -9.94
N MET A 84 6.35 14.52 -8.97
CA MET A 84 7.08 15.42 -8.07
C MET A 84 8.35 16.00 -8.72
N ASN A 85 8.84 15.39 -9.80
CA ASN A 85 10.14 15.65 -10.41
C ASN A 85 11.28 15.55 -9.39
N ILE A 86 11.22 14.54 -8.52
CA ILE A 86 12.17 14.29 -7.42
C ILE A 86 12.56 12.81 -7.43
N ASN A 87 13.86 12.52 -7.54
CA ASN A 87 14.39 11.15 -7.54
C ASN A 87 14.65 10.61 -6.12
N LEU A 88 13.68 10.79 -5.22
CA LEU A 88 13.62 10.13 -3.92
C LEU A 88 12.54 9.06 -3.97
N PRO A 89 12.59 8.01 -3.13
CA PRO A 89 11.49 7.07 -3.00
C PRO A 89 10.15 7.79 -2.84
N PHE A 90 9.18 7.41 -3.67
CA PHE A 90 7.84 7.97 -3.74
C PHE A 90 7.81 9.49 -3.97
N GLY A 91 8.81 10.05 -4.66
CA GLY A 91 8.91 11.49 -4.89
C GLY A 91 9.06 12.31 -3.60
N GLY A 92 9.58 11.69 -2.53
CA GLY A 92 9.70 12.29 -1.20
C GLY A 92 8.41 12.31 -0.38
N LYS A 93 7.36 11.61 -0.83
CA LYS A 93 6.10 11.48 -0.10
C LYS A 93 6.17 10.38 0.96
N MET A 94 5.40 10.55 2.04
CA MET A 94 5.32 9.54 3.08
C MET A 94 4.36 8.43 2.65
N MET A 95 4.83 7.19 2.69
CA MET A 95 4.03 5.99 2.44
C MET A 95 3.85 5.21 3.74
N VAL A 96 2.61 4.96 4.13
CA VAL A 96 2.26 4.07 5.24
C VAL A 96 1.53 2.88 4.66
N LEU A 97 2.14 1.69 4.74
CA LEU A 97 1.55 0.46 4.24
C LEU A 97 0.92 -0.32 5.40
N GLY A 98 -0.37 -0.61 5.29
CA GLY A 98 -1.14 -1.44 6.21
C GLY A 98 -1.51 -2.77 5.55
N GLY A 99 -1.70 -3.78 6.39
CA GLY A 99 -2.17 -5.11 5.97
C GLY A 99 -1.76 -6.18 6.98
N ASP A 100 -2.45 -7.31 6.96
CA ASP A 100 -2.04 -8.49 7.74
C ASP A 100 -1.25 -9.44 6.84
N PHE A 101 0.02 -9.70 7.18
CA PHE A 101 0.84 -10.70 6.47
C PHE A 101 0.27 -12.13 6.55
N ARG A 102 -0.68 -12.36 7.45
CA ARG A 102 -1.41 -13.64 7.59
C ARG A 102 -2.63 -13.69 6.66
N GLN A 103 -3.07 -12.56 6.11
CA GLN A 103 -4.14 -12.49 5.12
C GLN A 103 -3.49 -12.55 3.72
N VAL A 104 -3.64 -13.73 3.10
CA VAL A 104 -3.45 -14.09 1.68
C VAL A 104 -2.50 -13.20 0.84
N LEU A 105 -1.38 -13.81 0.39
CA LEU A 105 -0.44 -13.24 -0.59
C LEU A 105 -1.14 -12.78 -1.89
N PRO A 106 -0.50 -11.91 -2.69
CA PRO A 106 -1.08 -11.46 -3.97
C PRO A 106 -1.55 -12.62 -4.83
N VAL A 107 -2.79 -12.55 -5.32
CA VAL A 107 -3.39 -13.65 -6.10
C VAL A 107 -2.84 -13.61 -7.53
N ILE A 108 -1.92 -14.52 -7.85
CA ILE A 108 -1.44 -14.75 -9.21
C ILE A 108 -2.02 -16.07 -9.73
N ARG A 109 -2.75 -16.02 -10.84
CA ARG A 109 -3.36 -17.22 -11.45
C ARG A 109 -2.24 -18.15 -11.96
N PHE A 110 -2.32 -19.44 -11.60
CA PHE A 110 -1.37 -20.49 -12.00
C PHE A 110 0.08 -20.34 -11.49
N ALA A 111 0.31 -19.46 -10.51
CA ALA A 111 1.63 -19.26 -9.91
C ALA A 111 2.01 -20.37 -8.93
N ASN A 112 3.30 -20.71 -8.91
CA ASN A 112 3.88 -21.54 -7.87
C ASN A 112 4.24 -20.68 -6.62
N ARG A 113 4.67 -21.33 -5.54
CA ARG A 113 5.01 -20.63 -4.28
C ARG A 113 6.14 -19.61 -4.45
N SER A 114 7.10 -19.87 -5.33
CA SER A 114 8.23 -18.98 -5.60
C SER A 114 7.77 -17.72 -6.34
N ASP A 115 6.85 -17.86 -7.30
CA ASP A 115 6.27 -16.72 -8.03
C ASP A 115 5.48 -15.80 -7.08
N LEU A 116 4.75 -16.38 -6.12
CA LEU A 116 4.04 -15.61 -5.09
C LEU A 116 4.99 -14.80 -4.19
N ILE A 117 6.14 -15.39 -3.81
CA ILE A 117 7.16 -14.69 -3.02
C ILE A 117 7.81 -13.59 -3.87
N ALA A 118 8.15 -13.89 -5.12
CA ALA A 118 8.77 -12.94 -6.04
C ALA A 118 7.86 -11.73 -6.35
N ALA A 119 6.54 -11.92 -6.36
CA ALA A 119 5.57 -10.85 -6.53
C ALA A 119 5.16 -10.17 -5.20
N SER A 120 5.61 -10.66 -4.05
CA SER A 120 5.24 -10.07 -2.76
C SER A 120 5.90 -8.72 -2.55
N LEU A 121 5.28 -7.81 -1.79
CA LEU A 121 5.90 -6.52 -1.45
C LEU A 121 7.29 -6.64 -0.82
N LYS A 122 7.54 -7.72 -0.06
CA LYS A 122 8.82 -7.95 0.63
C LYS A 122 9.98 -8.24 -0.32
N SER A 123 9.72 -8.73 -1.53
CA SER A 123 10.76 -8.95 -2.54
C SER A 123 11.10 -7.68 -3.33
N SER A 124 10.35 -6.60 -3.15
CA SER A 124 10.60 -5.33 -3.83
C SER A 124 11.87 -4.68 -3.29
N ASP A 125 12.70 -4.10 -4.18
CA ASP A 125 13.83 -3.26 -3.78
C ASP A 125 13.38 -2.07 -2.90
N LEU A 126 12.13 -1.62 -3.10
CA LEU A 126 11.53 -0.53 -2.32
C LEU A 126 11.29 -0.92 -0.86
N TRP A 127 11.21 -2.22 -0.55
CA TRP A 127 10.98 -2.71 0.80
C TRP A 127 12.06 -2.24 1.78
N SER A 128 13.30 -2.09 1.30
CA SER A 128 14.45 -1.63 2.09
C SER A 128 14.29 -0.22 2.67
N TYR A 129 13.41 0.61 2.11
CA TYR A 129 13.11 1.96 2.60
C TYR A 129 12.03 2.00 3.70
N PHE A 130 11.34 0.88 3.95
CA PHE A 130 10.27 0.84 4.95
C PHE A 130 10.80 0.43 6.32
N ASN A 131 10.32 1.11 7.35
CA ASN A 131 10.43 0.64 8.73
C ASN A 131 9.23 -0.25 9.06
N VAL A 132 9.48 -1.47 9.54
CA VAL A 132 8.42 -2.43 9.86
C VAL A 132 7.98 -2.26 11.30
N MET A 133 6.69 -1.99 11.49
CA MET A 133 6.07 -1.90 12.82
C MET A 133 5.01 -3.00 12.98
N HIS A 134 4.95 -3.61 14.15
CA HIS A 134 4.01 -4.68 14.47
C HIS A 134 2.99 -4.19 15.50
N LEU A 135 1.70 -4.32 15.17
CA LEU A 135 0.61 -4.10 16.11
C LEU A 135 0.44 -5.36 16.95
N ASN A 136 0.73 -5.26 18.26
CA ASN A 136 0.68 -6.40 19.18
C ASN A 136 -0.67 -6.56 19.88
N TYR A 137 -1.55 -5.57 19.77
CA TYR A 137 -2.84 -5.56 20.45
C TYR A 137 -3.99 -5.58 19.43
N ASN A 138 -4.87 -6.59 19.54
CA ASN A 138 -6.06 -6.71 18.71
C ASN A 138 -7.25 -6.05 19.39
N MET A 139 -7.70 -4.92 18.86
CA MET A 139 -8.84 -4.19 19.42
C MET A 139 -10.20 -4.86 19.15
N ARG A 140 -10.28 -5.79 18.19
CA ARG A 140 -11.54 -6.48 17.82
C ARG A 140 -11.88 -7.62 18.77
N THR A 141 -10.87 -8.35 19.25
CA THR A 141 -11.06 -9.49 20.17
C THR A 141 -10.84 -9.13 21.65
N GLY A 142 -10.30 -7.94 21.94
CA GLY A 142 -10.07 -7.49 23.31
C GLY A 142 -9.11 -8.41 24.09
N GLU A 143 -8.97 -8.17 25.40
CA GLU A 143 -8.04 -8.91 26.30
C GLU A 143 -8.29 -10.44 26.37
N GLN A 144 -9.40 -10.95 25.85
CA GLN A 144 -9.80 -12.35 25.99
C GLN A 144 -8.85 -13.33 25.29
N ASP A 145 -8.06 -12.89 24.32
CA ASP A 145 -7.02 -13.71 23.67
C ASP A 145 -5.65 -13.67 24.37
N GLN A 146 -5.40 -12.69 25.25
CA GLN A 146 -4.12 -12.60 25.97
C GLN A 146 -4.01 -13.63 27.11
N VAL A 147 -5.13 -13.91 27.80
CA VAL A 147 -5.18 -14.93 28.86
C VAL A 147 -4.86 -16.32 28.32
N LYS A 148 -5.23 -16.63 27.07
CA LYS A 148 -4.94 -17.94 26.45
C LYS A 148 -3.51 -18.11 25.93
N LYS A 149 -2.78 -17.02 25.67
CA LYS A 149 -1.36 -17.11 25.31
C LYS A 149 -0.45 -17.24 26.53
N ASN A 150 -0.79 -16.58 27.65
CA ASN A 150 -0.02 -16.69 28.88
C ASN A 150 -0.30 -17.99 29.67
N SER A 151 -1.42 -18.67 29.45
CA SER A 151 -1.73 -19.96 30.11
C SER A 151 -1.18 -21.20 29.39
N ARG A 152 -0.50 -21.05 28.25
CA ARG A 152 0.13 -22.16 27.51
C ARG A 152 1.65 -22.26 27.70
N ASN A 153 2.24 -21.38 28.51
CA ASN A 153 3.65 -21.43 28.92
C ASN A 153 3.75 -21.76 30.43
N GLY A 154 3.00 -22.75 30.90
CA GLY A 154 3.09 -23.33 32.23
C GLY A 154 3.33 -24.82 32.14
#